data_AF-A0A377Z8S7-F1
#
_entry.id   AF-A0A377Z8S7-F1
#
_cell.length_a   1.000
_cell.length_b   1.000
_cell.length_c   1.000
_cell.angle_alpha   90.00
_cell.angle_beta   90.00
_cell.angle_gamma   90.00
#
_symmetry.space_group_name_H-M   'P 1'
#
loop_
_entity.id
_entity.type
_entity.pdbx_description
1 polymer ?
#
loop_
_entity_poly.entity_id
_entity_poly.type
_entity_poly.pdbx_seq_one_letter_code
_entity_poly.pdbx_strand_id
1 'polypeptide(L)'
;MLTAGCSTLERVVYRPDINQGNYLAPNDVAKIRVGMTQQQVAYALGTPMMTDPFGTNTWFYVFRQEPGHQKVTQQTLTLTFQQRRCVD
;
A
#
# COMPACT_ATOMS: atom_id res chain seq x y z
N MET A 1 6.08 -1.62 47.94
CA MET A 1 5.70 -2.56 46.87
C MET A 1 6.12 -1.99 45.54
N LEU A 2 7.12 -2.59 44.90
CA LEU A 2 7.55 -2.20 43.55
C LEU A 2 6.61 -2.88 42.56
N THR A 3 5.64 -2.15 42.01
CA THR A 3 4.95 -2.58 40.80
C THR A 3 5.94 -2.48 39.64
N ALA A 4 6.79 -3.49 39.47
CA ALA A 4 7.63 -3.63 38.30
C ALA A 4 6.72 -3.73 37.07
N GLY A 5 6.74 -2.66 36.27
CA GLY A 5 5.76 -2.39 35.23
C GLY A 5 5.75 -3.44 34.12
N CYS A 6 4.55 -3.64 33.57
CA CYS A 6 4.22 -4.54 32.46
C CYS A 6 4.73 -4.04 31.09
N SER A 7 5.87 -3.33 31.05
CA SER A 7 6.39 -2.68 29.82
C SER A 7 7.25 -3.60 28.96
N THR A 8 7.65 -4.76 29.47
CA THR A 8 8.37 -5.78 28.69
C THR A 8 7.45 -6.73 27.92
N LEU A 9 6.15 -6.75 28.24
CA LEU A 9 5.20 -7.70 27.67
C LEU A 9 5.04 -7.54 26.15
N GLU A 10 5.10 -6.30 25.65
CA GLU A 10 4.94 -6.02 24.23
C GLU A 10 5.97 -6.77 23.38
N ARG A 11 7.24 -6.89 23.80
CA ARG A 11 8.29 -7.53 22.98
C ARG A 11 8.41 -9.05 23.15
N VAL A 12 7.79 -9.63 24.18
CA VAL A 12 7.98 -11.04 24.54
C VAL A 12 6.94 -11.96 23.89
N VAL A 13 5.78 -11.42 23.54
CA VAL A 13 4.71 -12.18 22.87
C VAL A 13 4.97 -12.22 21.36
N TYR A 14 4.80 -13.40 20.75
CA TYR A 14 4.89 -13.57 19.31
C TYR A 14 3.83 -12.72 18.61
N ARG A 15 4.27 -11.95 17.61
CA ARG A 15 3.41 -11.17 16.73
C ARG A 15 3.78 -11.51 15.28
N PRO A 16 2.86 -12.06 14.48
CA PRO A 16 3.15 -12.39 13.08
C PRO A 16 3.36 -11.13 12.24
N ASP A 17 4.12 -11.28 11.17
CA ASP A 17 4.29 -10.22 10.18
C ASP A 17 3.01 -10.00 9.40
N ILE A 18 2.61 -8.74 9.26
CA ILE A 18 1.39 -8.35 8.56
C ILE A 18 1.78 -7.58 7.31
N ASN A 19 1.48 -8.15 6.13
CA ASN A 19 1.56 -7.47 4.85
C ASN A 19 0.14 -7.12 4.39
N GLN A 20 -0.09 -5.86 4.06
CA GLN A 20 -1.39 -5.34 3.63
C GLN A 20 -1.17 -4.51 2.37
N GLY A 21 -2.00 -4.72 1.35
CA GLY A 21 -1.94 -3.89 0.15
C GLY A 21 -1.71 -4.61 -1.16
N ASN A 22 -1.41 -3.81 -2.17
CA ASN A 22 -0.86 -4.25 -3.44
C ASN A 22 0.66 -4.34 -3.33
N TYR A 23 1.26 -5.43 -3.79
CA TYR A 23 2.72 -5.52 -3.87
C TYR A 23 3.24 -4.66 -5.01
N LEU A 24 4.06 -3.65 -4.71
CA LEU A 24 4.59 -2.70 -5.70
C LEU A 24 6.05 -3.01 -6.00
N ALA A 25 6.29 -3.87 -6.99
CA ALA A 25 7.64 -4.11 -7.45
C ALA A 25 8.16 -2.86 -8.21
N PRO A 26 9.39 -2.38 -7.92
CA PRO A 26 9.94 -1.19 -8.60
C PRO A 26 9.92 -1.29 -10.13
N ASN A 27 10.15 -2.49 -10.67
CA ASN A 27 10.12 -2.75 -12.10
C ASN A 27 8.73 -2.63 -12.71
N ASP A 28 7.67 -2.90 -11.95
CA ASP A 28 6.28 -2.80 -12.44
C ASP A 28 5.78 -1.36 -12.36
N VAL A 29 6.13 -0.64 -11.29
CA VAL A 29 5.85 0.80 -11.16
C VAL A 29 6.53 1.58 -12.29
N ALA A 30 7.78 1.23 -12.64
CA ALA A 30 8.51 1.86 -13.73
C ALA A 30 7.90 1.64 -15.13
N LYS A 31 7.01 0.67 -15.30
CA LYS A 31 6.29 0.45 -16.57
C LYS A 31 5.15 1.46 -16.75
N ILE A 32 4.63 2.03 -15.67
CA ILE A 32 3.48 2.95 -15.73
C ILE A 32 3.91 4.28 -16.35
N ARG A 33 3.06 4.80 -17.24
CA ARG A 33 3.28 6.07 -17.93
C ARG A 33 1.97 6.84 -18.03
N VAL A 34 2.10 8.16 -18.04
CA VAL A 34 0.98 9.08 -18.33
C VAL A 34 0.36 8.72 -19.69
N GLY A 35 -0.97 8.77 -19.76
CA GLY A 35 -1.77 8.44 -20.94
C GLY A 35 -2.20 6.97 -21.05
N MET A 36 -1.67 6.08 -20.21
CA MET A 36 -2.11 4.68 -20.12
C MET A 36 -3.58 4.60 -19.70
N THR A 37 -4.31 3.63 -20.25
CA THR A 37 -5.69 3.39 -19.82
C THR A 37 -5.74 2.68 -18.47
N GLN A 38 -6.84 2.82 -17.74
CA GLN A 38 -7.07 2.07 -16.50
C GLN A 38 -6.85 0.56 -16.65
N GLN A 39 -7.25 -0.02 -17.79
CA GLN A 39 -7.04 -1.44 -18.08
C GLN A 39 -5.56 -1.80 -18.25
N GLN A 40 -4.77 -0.94 -18.90
CA GLN A 40 -3.33 -1.15 -19.05
C GLN A 40 -2.60 -1.06 -17.72
N VAL A 41 -2.98 -0.08 -16.88
CA VAL A 41 -2.43 0.05 -15.53
C VAL A 41 -2.80 -1.17 -14.67
N ALA A 42 -4.07 -1.61 -14.70
CA ALA A 42 -4.52 -2.78 -13.96
C ALA A 42 -3.85 -4.08 -14.44
N TYR A 43 -3.49 -4.17 -15.73
CA TYR A 43 -2.73 -5.31 -16.25
C TYR A 43 -1.28 -5.32 -15.72
N ALA A 44 -0.66 -4.16 -15.56
CA ALA A 44 0.72 -4.05 -15.10
C ALA A 44 0.87 -4.16 -13.58
N LEU A 45 -0.04 -3.54 -12.80
CA LEU A 45 0.04 -3.45 -11.33
C LEU A 45 -1.01 -4.30 -10.61
N GLY A 46 -1.93 -4.94 -11.33
CA GLY A 46 -3.13 -5.56 -10.76
C GLY A 46 -4.23 -4.56 -10.43
N THR A 47 -5.35 -5.08 -9.90
CA THR A 47 -6.47 -4.25 -9.45
C THR A 47 -6.08 -3.47 -8.19
N PRO A 48 -6.34 -2.16 -8.12
CA PRO A 48 -6.03 -1.38 -6.92
C PRO A 48 -6.84 -1.90 -5.73
N MET A 49 -6.22 -1.92 -4.55
CA MET A 49 -6.91 -2.27 -3.30
C MET A 49 -7.99 -1.25 -2.94
N MET A 50 -7.77 0.02 -3.29
CA MET A 50 -8.67 1.12 -2.93
C MET A 50 -8.82 2.10 -4.09
N THR A 51 -10.05 2.57 -4.27
CA THR A 51 -10.41 3.62 -5.23
C THR A 51 -11.13 4.73 -4.50
N ASP A 52 -10.95 5.99 -4.93
CA ASP A 52 -11.68 7.12 -4.36
C ASP A 52 -13.20 6.97 -4.53
N PRO A 53 -14.00 6.96 -3.45
CA PRO A 53 -15.45 6.84 -3.52
C PRO A 53 -16.15 8.15 -3.95
N PHE A 54 -15.45 9.29 -3.94
CA PHE A 54 -16.05 10.61 -4.18
C PHE A 54 -15.98 11.08 -5.63
N GLY A 55 -15.57 10.21 -6.56
CA GLY A 55 -15.68 10.44 -8.00
C GLY A 55 -14.46 11.11 -8.66
N THR A 56 -13.34 11.31 -7.94
CA THR A 56 -12.10 11.81 -8.56
C THR A 56 -11.40 10.77 -9.44
N ASN A 57 -11.90 9.54 -9.46
CA ASN A 57 -11.36 8.43 -10.26
C ASN A 57 -9.86 8.23 -9.99
N THR A 58 -9.50 8.28 -8.72
CA THR A 58 -8.14 8.08 -8.22
C THR A 58 -8.00 6.66 -7.69
N TRP A 59 -6.92 5.99 -8.07
CA TRP A 59 -6.58 4.64 -7.60
C TRP A 59 -5.42 4.72 -6.62
N PHE A 60 -5.55 4.02 -5.50
CA PHE A 60 -4.54 3.94 -4.46
C PHE A 60 -3.97 2.52 -4.42
N TYR A 61 -2.69 2.42 -4.78
CA TYR A 61 -1.89 1.22 -4.57
C TYR A 61 -1.06 1.45 -3.31
N VAL A 62 -1.50 0.88 -2.20
CA VAL A 62 -0.79 0.95 -0.92
C VAL A 62 -0.10 -0.38 -0.70
N PHE A 63 1.18 -0.38 -0.30
CA PHE A 63 1.89 -1.54 0.21
C PHE A 63 2.38 -1.22 1.63
N ARG A 64 1.81 -1.88 2.63
CA ARG A 64 2.12 -1.69 4.05
C ARG A 64 2.68 -2.99 4.63
N GLN A 65 3.83 -2.90 5.27
CA GLN A 65 4.49 -4.01 5.95
C GLN A 65 4.67 -3.66 7.41
N GLU A 66 4.20 -4.54 8.29
CA GLU A 66 4.34 -4.45 9.73
C GLU A 66 4.97 -5.75 10.22
N PRO A 67 6.31 -5.83 10.26
CA PRO A 67 7.01 -7.01 10.72
C PRO A 67 7.01 -7.04 12.25
N GLY A 68 6.32 -8.00 12.88
CA GLY A 68 6.21 -8.18 14.33
C GLY A 68 6.32 -6.89 15.17
N HIS A 69 7.43 -6.78 15.92
CA HIS A 69 7.76 -5.64 16.80
C HIS A 69 8.70 -4.60 16.16
N GLN A 70 8.82 -4.62 14.84
CA GLN A 70 9.63 -3.70 14.06
C GLN A 70 8.80 -2.51 13.57
N LYS A 71 9.48 -1.54 12.95
CA LYS A 71 8.83 -0.35 12.40
C LYS A 71 7.97 -0.73 11.19
N VAL A 72 6.78 -0.16 11.15
CA VAL A 72 5.90 -0.22 9.97
C VAL A 72 6.56 0.55 8.83
N THR A 73 6.56 -0.05 7.64
CA THR A 73 6.93 0.63 6.40
C THR A 73 5.73 0.67 5.46
N GLN A 74 5.52 1.79 4.80
CA GLN A 74 4.45 1.95 3.83
C GLN A 74 4.94 2.64 2.57
N GLN A 75 4.54 2.11 1.42
CA GLN A 75 4.70 2.71 0.10
C GLN A 75 3.31 2.98 -0.45
N THR A 76 3.10 4.15 -1.04
CA THR A 76 1.82 4.53 -1.62
C THR A 76 2.07 5.10 -3.00
N LEU A 77 1.48 4.47 -4.00
CA LEU A 77 1.37 4.97 -5.36
C LEU A 77 -0.07 5.42 -5.57
N THR A 78 -0.24 6.70 -5.85
CA THR A 78 -1.52 7.32 -6.18
C THR A 78 -1.54 7.58 -7.67
N LEU A 79 -2.58 7.12 -8.35
CA LEU A 79 -2.76 7.37 -9.79
C LEU A 79 -4.11 8.04 -10.02
N THR A 80 -4.11 9.17 -10.72
CA THR A 80 -5.33 9.91 -11.04
C THR A 80 -5.69 9.74 -12.51
N PHE A 81 -6.97 9.47 -12.78
CA PHE A 81 -7.45 9.18 -14.12
C PHE A 81 -8.50 10.18 -14.61
N GLN A 82 -8.27 10.80 -15.77
CA GLN A 82 -9.28 11.58 -16.49
C GLN A 82 -9.65 10.86 -17.78
N GLN A 83 -10.95 10.81 -18.11
CA GLN A 83 -11.44 10.14 -19.33
C GLN A 83 -10.88 8.70 -19.50
N ARG A 84 -10.73 7.97 -18.38
CA ARG A 84 -10.13 6.61 -18.29
C ARG A 84 -8.64 6.50 -18.64
N ARG A 85 -7.90 7.62 -18.70
CA ARG A 85 -6.45 7.66 -18.91
C ARG A 85 -5.72 8.25 -17.71
N CYS A 86 -4.56 7.69 -17.39
CA CYS A 86 -3.68 8.15 -16.33
C CYS A 86 -3.17 9.54 -16.66
N VAL A 87 -3.27 10.47 -15.72
CA VAL A 87 -2.81 11.86 -15.89
C VAL A 87 -1.64 12.18 -14.96
N ASP A 88 -1.67 11.61 -13.75
CA ASP A 88 -0.67 11.77 -12.69
C ASP A 88 -0.50 10.42 -11.97
#